data_AF-A0A0R3ANM8-F1
#
_entry.id   AF-A0A0R3ANM8-F1
#
_cell.length_a   1.000
_cell.length_b   1.000
_cell.length_c   1.000
_cell.angle_alpha   90.00
_cell.angle_beta   90.00
_cell.angle_gamma   90.00
#
_symmetry.space_group_name_H-M   'P 1'
#
loop_
_entity.id
_entity.type
_entity.pdbx_description
1 polymer ?
#
loop_
_entity_poly.entity_id
_entity_poly.type
_entity_poly.pdbx_seq_one_letter_code
_entity_poly.pdbx_strand_id
1 'polypeptide(L)' 'MTTNQYDSRTADKFVVRLPDGLRADIEAAANASDRSMNSVFIQAVRQYLDGQNRQTLLLDALANAGAPLPPAASSGQ' A
#
# COMPACT_ATOMS: atom_id res chain seq x y z
N MET A 1 -2.15 -23.95 14.17
CA MET A 1 -1.50 -22.64 13.97
C MET A 1 -0.33 -22.86 13.04
N THR A 2 -0.54 -22.76 11.72
CA THR A 2 0.54 -22.90 10.74
C THR A 2 1.27 -21.56 10.65
N THR A 3 2.39 -21.45 11.35
CA THR A 3 3.40 -20.44 11.04
C THR A 3 3.81 -20.66 9.60
N ASN A 4 3.28 -19.83 8.70
CA ASN A 4 3.66 -19.79 7.29
C ASN A 4 5.10 -19.27 7.24
N GLN A 5 6.05 -20.15 7.56
CA GLN A 5 7.48 -19.92 7.46
C GLN A 5 7.71 -19.38 6.06
N TYR A 6 8.05 -18.10 5.97
CA TYR A 6 8.35 -17.44 4.71
C TYR A 6 9.67 -18.02 4.20
N ASP A 7 9.58 -19.16 3.53
CA ASP A 7 10.74 -19.81 2.95
C ASP A 7 11.11 -19.03 1.69
N SER A 8 12.22 -18.30 1.75
CA SER A 8 12.70 -17.49 0.63
C SER A 8 13.02 -18.34 -0.62
N ARG A 9 13.11 -19.66 -0.50
CA ARG A 9 13.37 -20.59 -1.62
C ARG A 9 12.07 -20.97 -2.34
N THR A 10 10.91 -20.90 -1.68
CA THR A 10 9.59 -21.13 -2.30
C THR A 10 8.86 -19.84 -2.70
N ALA A 11 9.39 -18.69 -2.32
CA ALA A 11 8.83 -17.39 -2.70
C ALA A 11 8.93 -17.13 -4.21
N ASP A 12 7.90 -16.47 -4.75
CA ASP A 12 7.88 -15.99 -6.14
C ASP A 12 9.00 -14.97 -6.38
N LYS A 13 9.64 -15.06 -7.54
CA LYS A 13 10.83 -14.25 -7.89
C LYS A 13 10.55 -13.40 -9.11
N PHE A 14 10.75 -12.10 -8.94
CA PHE A 14 10.60 -11.12 -10.00
C PHE A 14 11.89 -10.30 -10.13
N VAL A 15 12.45 -10.21 -11.34
CA VAL A 15 13.67 -9.46 -11.62
C VAL A 15 13.32 -8.10 -12.21
N VAL A 16 13.72 -7.03 -11.54
CA VAL A 16 13.45 -5.64 -11.96
C VAL A 16 14.73 -4.98 -12.46
N ARG A 17 14.63 -4.26 -13.58
CA ARG A 17 15.67 -3.32 -14.01
C ARG A 17 15.42 -1.98 -13.34
N LEU A 18 16.34 -1.57 -12.47
CA LEU A 18 16.27 -0.27 -11.80
C LEU A 18 17.03 0.77 -12.62
N PRO A 19 16.58 2.04 -12.65
CA PRO A 19 17.36 3.14 -13.17
C PRO A 19 18.64 3.34 -12.35
N ASP A 20 19.58 4.07 -12.93
CA ASP A 20 20.85 4.39 -12.28
C ASP A 20 20.64 5.10 -10.94
N GLY A 21 21.49 4.82 -9.95
CA GLY A 21 21.39 5.38 -8.60
C GLY A 21 20.32 4.75 -7.70
N LEU A 22 19.17 4.32 -8.22
CA LEU A 22 18.04 3.88 -7.38
C LEU A 22 18.37 2.68 -6.48
N ARG A 23 19.22 1.76 -6.96
CA ARG A 23 19.67 0.63 -6.14
C ARG A 23 20.46 1.09 -4.92
N ALA A 24 21.31 2.10 -5.07
CA ALA A 24 22.13 2.65 -4.00
C ALA A 24 21.26 3.37 -2.94
N ASP A 25 20.21 4.09 -3.37
CA ASP A 25 19.22 4.66 -2.45
C ASP A 25 18.51 3.59 -1.63
N ILE A 26 18.09 2.48 -2.25
CA ILE A 26 17.47 1.36 -1.53
C ILE A 26 18.45 0.73 -0.54
N GLU A 27 19.71 0.60 -0.91
CA GLU A 27 20.77 0.08 -0.03
C GLU A 27 21.00 1.00 1.17
N ALA A 28 21.08 2.32 0.97
CA ALA A 28 21.21 3.28 2.05
C ALA A 28 20.03 3.21 3.03
N ALA A 29 18.80 3.13 2.52
CA ALA A 29 17.59 2.98 3.34
C ALA A 29 17.56 1.65 4.13
N ALA A 30 18.05 0.56 3.52
CA ALA A 30 18.16 -0.75 4.14
C ALA A 30 19.17 -0.73 5.30
N ASN A 31 20.34 -0.14 5.09
CA ASN A 31 21.37 0.04 6.12
C ASN A 31 20.87 0.91 7.29
N ALA A 32 20.19 2.02 7.00
CA ALA A 32 19.64 2.91 8.03
C ALA A 32 18.54 2.27 8.90
N SER A 33 17.92 1.18 8.42
CA SER A 33 16.81 0.50 9.09
C SER A 33 17.18 -0.89 9.61
N ASP A 34 18.45 -1.29 9.56
CA ASP A 34 18.94 -2.64 9.90
C ASP A 34 18.10 -3.76 9.24
N ARG A 35 17.80 -3.59 7.95
CA ARG A 35 16.94 -4.51 7.18
C ARG A 35 17.60 -4.92 5.87
N SER A 36 17.14 -6.04 5.30
CA SER A 36 17.55 -6.42 3.95
C SER A 36 16.94 -5.48 2.91
N MET A 37 17.63 -5.27 1.79
CA MET A 37 17.08 -4.52 0.64
C MET A 37 15.73 -5.09 0.18
N ASN A 38 15.56 -6.42 0.20
CA ASN A 38 14.29 -7.07 -0.13
C ASN A 38 13.18 -6.64 0.84
N SER A 39 13.45 -6.61 2.15
CA SER A 39 12.48 -6.17 3.15
C SER A 39 12.04 -4.72 2.91
N VAL A 40 12.98 -3.83 2.59
CA VAL A 40 12.67 -2.43 2.26
C VAL A 40 11.82 -2.34 0.99
N PHE A 41 12.21 -3.06 -0.06
CA PHE A 41 11.47 -3.08 -1.32
C PHE A 41 10.03 -3.57 -1.14
N ILE A 42 9.83 -4.69 -0.43
CA ILE A 42 8.50 -5.23 -0.12
C ILE A 42 7.67 -4.23 0.70
N GLN A 43 8.28 -3.53 1.67
CA GLN A 43 7.56 -2.51 2.43
C GLN A 43 7.17 -1.30 1.59
N ALA A 44 8.02 -0.85 0.69
CA ALA A 44 7.71 0.26 -0.22
C ALA A 44 6.55 -0.11 -1.14
N VAL A 45 6.56 -1.30 -1.74
CA VAL A 45 5.47 -1.79 -2.60
C VAL A 45 4.17 -1.91 -1.83
N ARG A 46 4.19 -2.47 -0.61
CA ARG A 46 2.99 -2.56 0.23
C ARG A 46 2.41 -1.19 0.57
N GLN A 47 3.26 -0.22 0.93
CA GLN A 47 2.82 1.14 1.21
C GLN A 47 2.23 1.83 -0.02
N TYR A 48 2.82 1.62 -1.19
CA TYR A 48 2.27 2.13 -2.45
C TYR A 48 0.87 1.57 -2.73
N LEU A 49 0.69 0.24 -2.61
CA LEU A 49 -0.60 -0.41 -2.84
C LEU A 49 -1.66 -0.02 -1.78
N ASP A 50 -1.28 0.03 -0.51
CA ASP A 50 -2.17 0.45 0.59
C ASP A 50 -2.58 1.92 0.47
N GLY A 51 -1.63 2.80 0.14
CA GLY A 51 -1.88 4.23 -0.02
C GLY A 51 -2.89 4.51 -1.13
N GLN A 52 -2.82 3.77 -2.24
CA GLN A 52 -3.82 3.86 -3.32
C GLN A 52 -5.21 3.43 -2.87
N ASN A 53 -5.30 2.34 -2.09
CA ASN A 53 -6.57 1.87 -1.54
C ASN A 53 -7.17 2.88 -0.55
N ARG A 54 -6.37 3.39 0.39
CA ARG A 54 -6.81 4.41 1.35
C ARG A 54 -7.24 5.71 0.65
N GLN A 55 -6.49 6.17 -0.35
CA GLN A 55 -6.88 7.35 -1.13
C GLN A 55 -8.24 7.15 -1.81
N THR A 56 -8.48 5.96 -2.39
CA THR A 56 -9.75 5.62 -3.03
C THR A 56 -10.91 5.64 -2.04
N LEU A 57 -10.74 5.02 -0.87
CA LEU A 57 -11.75 5.01 0.19
C LEU A 57 -12.07 6.40 0.74
N LEU A 58 -11.05 7.26 0.86
CA LEU A 58 -11.25 8.65 1.29
C LEU A 58 -12.02 9.44 0.23
N LEU A 59 -11.67 9.31 -1.04
CA LEU A 59 -12.38 9.96 -2.14
C LEU A 59 -13.85 9.52 -2.21
N ASP A 60 -14.11 8.23 -2.03
CA ASP A 60 -15.47 7.67 -1.97
C ASP A 60 -16.25 8.19 -0.76
N ALA A 61 -15.64 8.20 0.43
CA ALA A 61 -16.26 8.75 1.64
C ALA A 61 -16.59 10.25 1.49
N LEU A 62 -15.69 11.04 0.87
CA LEU A 62 -15.96 12.44 0.57
C LEU A 62 -17.11 12.60 -0.44
N ALA A 63 -17.16 11.78 -1.50
CA ALA A 63 -18.22 11.82 -2.49
C ALA A 63 -19.59 11.48 -1.88
N ASN A 64 -19.65 10.48 -1.01
CA ASN A 64 -20.87 10.11 -0.28
C ASN A 64 -21.28 11.17 0.76
N ALA A 65 -20.33 11.79 1.46
CA ALA A 65 -20.62 12.86 2.42
C ALA A 65 -21.11 14.16 1.75
N GLY A 66 -20.71 14.40 0.50
CA GLY A 66 -21.18 15.52 -0.31
C GLY A 66 -22.51 15.27 -1.02
N ALA A 67 -23.06 14.05 -0.95
CA ALA A 67 -24.38 13.76 -1.53
C ALA A 67 -25.45 14.56 -0.76
N PRO A 68 -26.37 15.27 -1.45
CA PRO A 68 -27.45 15.97 -0.78
C PRO A 68 -28.26 14.94 0.02
N LEU A 69 -28.47 15.20 1.31
CA LEU A 69 -29.43 14.46 2.11
C LEU A 69 -30.73 14.34 1.32
N PRO A 70 -31.32 13.13 1.17
CA PRO A 70 -32.61 13.01 0.50
C PRO A 70 -33.59 13.97 1.18
N PRO A 71 -34.39 14.74 0.42
CA PRO A 71 -35.31 15.69 1.02
C PRO A 71 -36.18 14.93 2.01
N ALA A 72 -36.15 15.36 3.27
CA ALA A 72 -36.89 14.74 4.36
C ALA A 72 -38.31 14.46 3.87
N ALA A 73 -38.69 13.18 3.84
CA ALA A 73 -40.00 12.76 3.39
C ALA A 73 -41.05 13.62 4.10
N SER A 74 -41.76 14.42 3.31
CA SER A 74 -42.85 15.25 3.82
C SER A 74 -43.91 14.31 4.37
N SER A 75 -43.91 14.14 5.68
CA SER A 75 -45.08 13.66 6.43
C SER A 75 -46.10 14.80 6.42
N GLY A 76 -46.85 14.90 5.33
CA GLY A 76 -48.04 15.72 5.19
C GLY A 76 -49.27 14.84 5.28
N GLN A 77 -50.15 15.21 6.20
CA GLN A 77 -51.49 14.65 6.42
C GLN A 77 -52.36 14.61 5.16
#